data_AF-A0A8S4ARN0-F1
#
_entry.id   AF-A0A8S4ARN0-F1
#
_cell.length_a   1.000
_cell.length_b   1.000
_cell.length_c   1.000
_cell.angle_alpha   90.00
_cell.angle_beta   90.00
_cell.angle_gamma   90.00
#
_symmetry.space_group_name_H-M   'P 1'
#
loop_
_entity.id
_entity.type
_entity.pdbx_description
1 polymer ?
#
loop_
_entity_poly.entity_id
_entity_poly.type
_entity_poly.pdbx_seq_one_letter_code
_entity_poly.pdbx_strand_id
1 'polypeptide(L)'
;MIIFLPLFLVPAVIHESVSCLLYLLVLAELIVHSSCRPVHGSSHCGLFGSMLHQVEQLMDLAKTMHDLTDDELVHLAHLDHRLDSLPHIEYTAAHFSTMKLNKSLAQMYEYTQSFKLHVSWMKTAQENFSLSLQAVESSSRHLHHLSNLIKTSLQQITEEVPQSSPPSFPVISTAFDALRHSLEISERLEAFCIWSKRVLRHFQRHSRCPRN
;
A
#
# COMPACT_ATOMS: atom_id res chain seq x y z
N MET A 1 -89.38 -20.09 -2.81
CA MET A 1 -88.61 -18.85 -2.94
C MET A 1 -87.16 -19.19 -2.66
N ILE A 2 -86.38 -19.42 -3.72
CA ILE A 2 -84.94 -19.72 -3.64
C ILE A 2 -84.23 -18.37 -3.68
N ILE A 3 -83.41 -18.04 -2.68
CA ILE A 3 -82.52 -16.88 -2.71
C ILE A 3 -81.13 -17.39 -3.08
N PHE A 4 -80.66 -16.95 -4.24
CA PHE A 4 -79.33 -17.18 -4.79
C PHE A 4 -78.36 -16.11 -4.27
N LEU A 5 -77.25 -16.58 -3.69
CA LEU A 5 -75.93 -15.93 -3.54
C LEU A 5 -75.81 -14.69 -2.61
N PRO A 6 -74.63 -14.50 -1.95
CA PRO A 6 -73.44 -14.10 -2.70
C PRO A 6 -72.17 -14.90 -2.36
N LEU A 7 -71.67 -15.61 -3.38
CA LEU A 7 -70.31 -16.16 -3.51
C LEU A 7 -69.29 -15.05 -3.82
N PHE A 8 -69.67 -13.78 -3.74
CA PHE A 8 -68.84 -12.64 -4.12
C PHE A 8 -67.93 -12.12 -3.00
N LEU A 9 -68.14 -12.50 -1.74
CA LEU A 9 -67.30 -11.99 -0.64
C LEU A 9 -65.93 -12.68 -0.54
N VAL A 10 -65.83 -13.94 -0.97
CA VAL A 10 -64.58 -14.71 -0.86
C VAL A 10 -63.46 -14.21 -1.80
N PRO A 11 -63.70 -13.88 -3.09
CA PRO A 11 -62.60 -13.44 -3.96
C PRO A 11 -62.07 -12.04 -3.62
N ALA A 12 -62.89 -11.16 -3.02
CA ALA A 12 -62.46 -9.80 -2.66
C ALA A 12 -61.45 -9.79 -1.50
N VAL A 13 -61.69 -10.61 -0.47
CA VAL A 13 -60.79 -10.76 0.68
C VAL A 13 -59.47 -11.42 0.29
N ILE A 14 -59.50 -12.37 -0.65
CA ILE A 14 -58.29 -13.02 -1.17
C ILE A 14 -57.46 -12.03 -2.01
N HIS A 15 -58.10 -11.18 -2.83
CA HIS A 15 -57.40 -10.20 -3.66
C HIS A 15 -56.66 -9.13 -2.83
N GLU A 16 -57.27 -8.62 -1.75
CA GLU A 16 -56.60 -7.70 -0.82
C GLU A 16 -55.44 -8.36 -0.08
N SER A 17 -55.61 -9.62 0.31
CA SER A 17 -54.56 -10.38 1.02
C SER A 17 -53.33 -10.64 0.14
N VAL A 18 -53.54 -10.98 -1.13
CA VAL A 18 -52.45 -11.20 -2.10
C VAL A 18 -51.75 -9.88 -2.45
N SER A 19 -52.50 -8.79 -2.58
CA SER A 19 -51.95 -7.45 -2.83
C SER A 19 -51.08 -6.96 -1.65
N CYS A 20 -51.53 -7.21 -0.43
CA CYS A 20 -50.77 -6.91 0.80
C CYS A 20 -49.49 -7.75 0.90
N LEU A 21 -49.57 -9.06 0.58
CA LEU A 21 -48.39 -9.94 0.56
C LEU A 21 -47.37 -9.52 -0.51
N LEU A 22 -47.81 -9.15 -1.71
CA LEU A 22 -46.93 -8.63 -2.76
C LEU A 22 -46.26 -7.32 -2.33
N TYR A 23 -47.01 -6.42 -1.70
CA TYR A 23 -46.45 -5.17 -1.18
C TYR A 23 -45.40 -5.40 -0.09
N LEU A 24 -45.65 -6.35 0.82
CA LEU A 24 -44.70 -6.76 1.85
C LEU A 24 -43.46 -7.45 1.27
N LEU A 25 -43.60 -8.28 0.23
CA LEU A 25 -42.48 -8.89 -0.47
C LEU A 25 -41.63 -7.83 -1.19
N VAL A 26 -42.27 -6.88 -1.88
CA VAL A 26 -41.56 -5.76 -2.53
C VAL A 26 -40.87 -4.88 -1.51
N LEU A 27 -41.48 -4.58 -0.36
CA LEU A 27 -40.84 -3.85 0.73
C LEU A 27 -39.69 -4.64 1.37
N ALA A 28 -39.83 -5.95 1.54
CA ALA A 28 -38.77 -6.81 2.05
C ALA A 28 -37.58 -6.84 1.07
N GLU A 29 -37.83 -6.98 -0.22
CA GLU A 29 -36.83 -6.85 -1.29
C GLU A 29 -36.20 -5.45 -1.27
N LEU A 30 -36.98 -4.38 -1.15
CA LEU A 30 -36.47 -3.01 -1.07
C LEU A 30 -35.62 -2.78 0.18
N ILE A 31 -35.96 -3.40 1.31
CA ILE A 31 -35.17 -3.35 2.55
C ILE A 31 -33.89 -4.16 2.38
N VAL A 32 -33.93 -5.33 1.73
CA VAL A 32 -32.73 -6.13 1.42
C VAL A 32 -31.82 -5.36 0.46
N HIS A 33 -32.37 -4.75 -0.60
CA HIS A 33 -31.64 -3.96 -1.57
C HIS A 33 -31.19 -2.58 -1.05
N SER A 34 -31.92 -1.96 -0.13
CA SER A 34 -31.49 -0.71 0.54
C SER A 34 -30.56 -0.96 1.73
N SER A 35 -30.55 -2.19 2.28
CA SER A 35 -29.54 -2.65 3.24
C SER A 35 -28.18 -2.90 2.59
N CYS A 36 -28.10 -2.89 1.24
CA CYS A 36 -26.88 -2.57 0.52
C CYS A 36 -26.53 -1.09 0.74
N ARG A 37 -26.25 -0.71 1.98
CA ARG A 37 -25.34 0.41 2.24
C ARG A 37 -24.11 0.18 1.38
N PRO A 38 -23.47 1.23 0.82
CA PRO A 38 -22.12 1.06 0.33
C PRO A 38 -21.34 0.51 1.51
N VAL A 39 -20.97 -0.77 1.41
CA VAL A 39 -20.06 -1.43 2.35
C VAL A 39 -18.93 -0.43 2.45
N HIS A 40 -18.77 0.17 3.63
CA HIS A 40 -17.60 0.97 3.92
C HIS A 40 -16.45 0.11 3.47
N GLY A 41 -15.82 0.47 2.33
CA GLY A 41 -14.70 -0.31 1.81
C GLY A 41 -13.79 -0.47 3.00
N SER A 42 -13.50 -1.72 3.38
CA SER A 42 -12.81 -2.04 4.64
C SER A 42 -11.72 -0.99 4.88
N SER A 43 -11.59 -0.42 6.08
CA SER A 43 -10.66 0.70 6.38
C SER A 43 -9.28 0.53 5.72
N HIS A 44 -8.86 -0.72 5.58
CA HIS A 44 -7.69 -1.20 4.84
C HIS A 44 -7.62 -0.75 3.36
N CYS A 45 -8.70 -0.71 2.59
CA CYS A 45 -8.69 -0.28 1.18
C CYS A 45 -8.24 1.17 1.02
N GLY A 46 -8.72 2.08 1.87
CA GLY A 46 -8.30 3.47 1.88
C GLY A 46 -6.81 3.59 2.28
N LEU A 47 -6.40 2.85 3.31
CA LEU A 47 -5.01 2.80 3.75
C LEU A 47 -4.07 2.26 2.65
N PHE A 48 -4.45 1.19 1.95
CA PHE A 48 -3.65 0.63 0.85
C PHE A 48 -3.55 1.61 -0.32
N GLY A 49 -4.63 2.36 -0.61
CA GLY A 49 -4.59 3.44 -1.61
C GLY A 49 -3.57 4.52 -1.23
N SER A 50 -3.60 4.98 0.01
CA SER A 50 -2.63 5.97 0.52
C SER A 50 -1.20 5.44 0.52
N MET A 51 -0.98 4.17 0.93
CA MET A 51 0.34 3.54 0.89
C MET A 51 0.86 3.44 -0.55
N LEU A 52 0.00 3.03 -1.49
CA LEU A 52 0.35 2.91 -2.90
C LEU A 52 0.78 4.25 -3.48
N HIS A 53 0.05 5.32 -3.15
CA HIS A 53 0.43 6.67 -3.56
C HIS A 53 1.82 7.06 -3.04
N GLN A 54 2.12 6.81 -1.77
CA GLN A 54 3.48 7.08 -1.24
C GLN A 54 4.56 6.26 -1.94
N VAL A 55 4.27 4.98 -2.21
CA VAL A 55 5.20 4.08 -2.91
C VAL A 55 5.46 4.56 -4.34
N GLU A 56 4.44 5.07 -5.04
CA GLU A 56 4.60 5.62 -6.39
C GLU A 56 5.44 6.90 -6.39
N GLN A 57 5.18 7.83 -5.47
CA GLN A 57 6.02 9.03 -5.31
C GLN A 57 7.47 8.69 -4.96
N LEU A 58 7.69 7.71 -4.08
CA LEU A 58 9.03 7.23 -3.73
C LEU A 58 9.76 6.61 -4.92
N MET A 59 9.05 5.88 -5.77
CA MET A 59 9.64 5.25 -6.95
C MET A 59 10.16 6.29 -7.93
N ASP A 60 9.43 7.39 -8.13
CA ASP A 60 9.87 8.48 -9.02
C ASP A 60 11.05 9.25 -8.40
N LEU A 61 11.03 9.47 -7.09
CA LEU A 61 12.12 10.13 -6.37
C LEU A 61 13.40 9.28 -6.32
N ALA A 62 13.29 7.97 -6.19
CA ALA A 62 14.44 7.06 -6.14
C ALA A 62 15.35 7.23 -7.37
N LYS A 63 14.74 7.43 -8.55
CA LYS A 63 15.44 7.64 -9.84
C LYS A 63 16.20 8.97 -9.94
N THR A 64 15.95 9.90 -9.04
CA THR A 64 16.54 11.24 -9.08
C THR A 64 17.43 11.53 -7.88
N MET A 65 17.52 10.61 -6.91
CA MET A 65 18.31 10.76 -5.70
C MET A 65 19.82 10.85 -5.91
N HIS A 66 20.33 10.28 -7.01
CA HIS A 66 21.75 10.37 -7.38
C HIS A 66 22.07 11.59 -8.26
N ASP A 67 21.07 12.36 -8.70
CA ASP A 67 21.24 13.58 -9.51
C ASP A 67 22.05 13.37 -10.80
N LEU A 68 21.88 12.21 -11.44
CA LEU A 68 22.51 11.89 -12.73
C LEU A 68 21.46 11.68 -13.81
N THR A 69 21.85 11.94 -15.05
CA THR A 69 21.08 11.59 -16.23
C THR A 69 21.20 10.09 -16.56
N ASP A 70 20.25 9.57 -17.34
CA ASP A 70 20.25 8.17 -17.78
C ASP A 70 21.55 7.80 -18.54
N ASP A 71 22.12 8.73 -19.31
CA ASP A 71 23.37 8.52 -20.04
C ASP A 71 24.57 8.38 -19.11
N GLU A 72 24.64 9.18 -18.04
CA GLU A 72 25.69 9.12 -17.02
C GLU A 72 25.60 7.83 -16.18
N LEU A 73 24.39 7.36 -15.91
CA LEU A 73 24.15 6.11 -15.20
C LEU A 73 24.78 4.90 -15.90
N VAL A 74 24.69 4.81 -17.23
CA VAL A 74 25.26 3.69 -18.00
C VAL A 74 26.77 3.57 -17.78
N HIS A 75 27.46 4.69 -17.64
CA HIS A 75 28.91 4.71 -17.39
C HIS A 75 29.27 4.25 -15.97
N LEU A 76 28.38 4.43 -14.99
CA LEU A 76 28.61 4.10 -13.59
C LEU A 76 27.99 2.76 -13.16
N ALA A 77 27.12 2.17 -13.99
CA ALA A 77 26.44 0.90 -13.74
C ALA A 77 27.36 -0.31 -13.49
N HIS A 78 28.66 -0.19 -13.78
CA HIS A 78 29.66 -1.24 -13.59
C HIS A 78 30.39 -1.17 -12.23
N LEU A 79 30.08 -0.17 -11.39
CA LEU A 79 30.69 -0.05 -10.08
C LEU A 79 30.07 -1.09 -9.14
N ASP A 80 30.81 -2.14 -8.78
CA ASP A 80 30.37 -3.11 -7.78
C ASP A 80 30.50 -2.50 -6.38
N HIS A 81 29.43 -1.93 -5.85
CA HIS A 81 29.30 -1.53 -4.44
C HIS A 81 28.08 -2.19 -3.87
N ARG A 82 28.23 -2.68 -2.64
CA ARG A 82 27.14 -3.30 -1.89
C ARG A 82 27.10 -2.75 -0.48
N LEU A 83 26.02 -2.07 -0.13
CA LEU A 83 25.68 -1.76 1.25
C LEU A 83 24.99 -2.99 1.86
N ASP A 84 25.73 -3.78 2.63
CA ASP A 84 25.22 -4.98 3.29
C ASP A 84 24.09 -4.70 4.29
N SER A 85 23.98 -3.45 4.76
CA SER A 85 22.91 -2.98 5.64
C SER A 85 21.57 -2.73 4.93
N LEU A 86 21.55 -2.66 3.60
CA LEU A 86 20.31 -2.47 2.84
C LEU A 86 19.49 -3.76 2.85
N PRO A 87 18.15 -3.64 2.92
CA PRO A 87 17.29 -4.81 2.97
C PRO A 87 17.45 -5.69 1.72
N HIS A 88 17.57 -7.00 1.93
CA HIS A 88 17.45 -7.98 0.86
C HIS A 88 15.98 -8.26 0.60
N ILE A 89 15.52 -7.96 -0.61
CA ILE A 89 14.11 -8.05 -0.99
C ILE A 89 13.96 -9.26 -1.90
N GLU A 90 13.09 -10.19 -1.50
CA GLU A 90 12.81 -11.38 -2.30
C GLU A 90 11.74 -11.08 -3.37
N TYR A 91 12.01 -11.44 -4.62
CA TYR A 91 11.12 -11.16 -5.75
C TYR A 91 10.47 -12.41 -6.37
N THR A 92 10.57 -13.57 -5.72
CA THR A 92 10.15 -14.84 -6.35
C THR A 92 8.63 -14.94 -6.43
N ALA A 93 8.10 -15.46 -7.55
CA ALA A 93 6.66 -15.68 -7.72
C ALA A 93 6.09 -16.66 -6.67
N ALA A 94 6.91 -17.62 -6.23
CA ALA A 94 6.57 -18.53 -5.14
C ALA A 94 6.28 -17.78 -3.84
N HIS A 95 7.07 -16.75 -3.50
CA HIS A 95 6.89 -15.92 -2.31
C HIS A 95 5.52 -15.20 -2.30
N PHE A 96 5.04 -14.74 -3.47
CA PHE A 96 3.73 -14.08 -3.58
C PHE A 96 2.55 -15.04 -3.43
N SER A 97 2.71 -16.33 -3.72
CA SER A 97 1.60 -17.30 -3.66
C SER A 97 1.22 -17.72 -2.23
N THR A 98 2.12 -17.53 -1.25
CA THR A 98 1.92 -17.92 0.15
C THR A 98 1.89 -16.71 1.10
N MET A 99 1.77 -15.50 0.54
CA MET A 99 1.97 -14.26 1.26
C MET A 99 0.81 -13.95 2.21
N LYS A 100 1.12 -13.71 3.49
CA LYS A 100 0.13 -13.31 4.50
C LYS A 100 0.19 -11.80 4.73
N LEU A 101 -0.97 -11.16 4.79
CA LEU A 101 -1.08 -9.70 4.93
C LEU A 101 -0.26 -9.15 6.10
N ASN A 102 -0.42 -9.71 7.30
CA ASN A 102 0.34 -9.32 8.47
C ASN A 102 1.85 -9.41 8.26
N LYS A 103 2.34 -10.56 7.78
CA LYS A 103 3.77 -10.79 7.56
C LYS A 103 4.34 -9.83 6.52
N SER A 104 3.62 -9.62 5.41
CA SER A 104 4.04 -8.68 4.38
C SER A 104 4.07 -7.23 4.85
N LEU A 105 3.08 -6.81 5.64
CA LEU A 105 3.06 -5.47 6.22
C LEU A 105 4.19 -5.28 7.24
N ALA A 106 4.47 -6.30 8.06
CA ALA A 106 5.58 -6.27 9.01
C ALA A 106 6.93 -6.16 8.29
N GLN A 107 7.14 -6.97 7.25
CA GLN A 107 8.34 -6.92 6.41
C GLN A 107 8.46 -5.57 5.67
N MET A 108 7.36 -5.05 5.11
CA MET A 108 7.34 -3.74 4.49
C MET A 108 7.70 -2.64 5.50
N TYR A 109 7.24 -2.75 6.75
CA TYR A 109 7.58 -1.82 7.82
C TYR A 109 9.07 -1.82 8.14
N GLU A 110 9.67 -3.01 8.30
CA GLU A 110 11.11 -3.18 8.55
C GLU A 110 11.95 -2.57 7.44
N TYR A 111 11.62 -2.88 6.18
CA TYR A 111 12.30 -2.29 5.02
C TYR A 111 12.14 -0.77 4.99
N THR A 112 10.95 -0.26 5.28
CA THR A 112 10.72 1.19 5.36
C THR A 112 11.57 1.84 6.44
N GLN A 113 11.71 1.22 7.62
CA GLN A 113 12.61 1.75 8.66
C GLN A 113 14.07 1.74 8.22
N SER A 114 14.52 0.66 7.59
CA SER A 114 15.88 0.59 7.07
C SER A 114 16.15 1.70 6.06
N PHE A 115 15.28 1.89 5.07
CA PHE A 115 15.44 2.98 4.09
C PHE A 115 15.37 4.38 4.73
N LYS A 116 14.56 4.61 5.77
CA LYS A 116 14.57 5.89 6.50
C LYS A 116 15.96 6.19 7.08
N LEU A 117 16.61 5.19 7.66
CA LEU A 117 17.95 5.34 8.22
C LEU A 117 18.97 5.63 7.13
N HIS A 118 18.93 4.88 6.02
CA HIS A 118 19.84 5.07 4.88
C HIS A 118 19.67 6.44 4.19
N VAL A 119 18.43 6.88 3.99
CA VAL A 119 18.13 8.20 3.39
C VAL A 119 18.53 9.32 4.36
N SER A 120 18.34 9.16 5.67
CA SER A 120 18.83 10.13 6.65
C SER A 120 20.35 10.22 6.66
N TRP A 121 21.04 9.08 6.58
CA TRP A 121 22.49 9.03 6.46
C TRP A 121 22.97 9.70 5.17
N MET A 122 22.30 9.44 4.04
CA MET A 122 22.60 10.07 2.75
C MET A 122 22.40 11.59 2.80
N LYS A 123 21.38 12.07 3.50
CA LYS A 123 21.16 13.51 3.70
C LYS A 123 22.39 14.17 4.34
N THR A 124 22.87 13.61 5.45
CA THR A 124 24.08 14.12 6.14
C THR A 124 25.31 14.07 5.24
N ALA A 125 25.45 13.01 4.44
CA ALA A 125 26.56 12.90 3.50
C ALA A 125 26.51 13.98 2.41
N GLN A 126 25.35 14.18 1.79
CA GLN A 126 25.17 15.20 0.74
C GLN A 126 25.35 16.62 1.27
N GLU A 127 24.90 16.91 2.50
CA GLU A 127 25.13 18.19 3.18
C GLU A 127 26.63 18.48 3.32
N ASN A 128 27.44 17.49 3.72
CA ASN A 128 28.88 17.64 3.89
C ASN A 128 29.62 18.03 2.61
N PHE A 129 29.07 17.65 1.44
CA PHE A 129 29.67 17.94 0.13
C PHE A 129 28.88 19.00 -0.67
N SER A 130 27.91 19.69 -0.04
CA SER A 130 27.07 20.72 -0.68
C SER A 130 26.34 20.22 -1.94
N LEU A 131 25.89 18.96 -1.94
CA LEU A 131 25.11 18.36 -3.03
C LEU A 131 23.61 18.69 -2.91
N SER A 132 22.85 18.47 -3.99
CA SER A 132 21.39 18.66 -4.00
C SER A 132 20.69 17.73 -3.00
N LEU A 133 19.84 18.29 -2.14
CA LEU A 133 19.11 17.55 -1.09
C LEU A 133 17.64 17.27 -1.45
N GLN A 134 17.13 17.85 -2.54
CA GLN A 134 15.68 17.90 -2.80
C GLN A 134 15.03 16.51 -2.88
N ALA A 135 15.65 15.59 -3.62
CA ALA A 135 15.14 14.23 -3.79
C ALA A 135 15.25 13.42 -2.49
N VAL A 136 16.35 13.58 -1.75
CA VAL A 136 16.59 12.89 -0.47
C VAL A 136 15.64 13.36 0.62
N GLU A 137 15.42 14.66 0.77
CA GLU A 137 14.46 15.21 1.73
C GLU A 137 13.02 14.80 1.41
N SER A 138 12.67 14.80 0.12
CA SER A 138 11.34 14.36 -0.30
C SER A 138 11.14 12.88 -0.06
N SER A 139 12.14 12.05 -0.37
CA SER A 139 12.12 10.62 -0.08
C SER A 139 11.98 10.35 1.41
N SER A 140 12.70 11.09 2.27
CA SER A 140 12.57 10.98 3.73
C SER A 140 11.14 11.24 4.21
N ARG A 141 10.48 12.27 3.67
CA ARG A 141 9.10 12.61 4.01
C ARG A 141 8.12 11.52 3.59
N HIS A 142 8.22 11.00 2.37
CA HIS A 142 7.34 9.94 1.89
C HIS A 142 7.57 8.61 2.62
N LEU A 143 8.82 8.26 2.93
CA LEU A 143 9.15 7.10 3.76
C LEU A 143 8.58 7.24 5.18
N HIS A 144 8.62 8.45 5.76
CA HIS A 144 8.00 8.71 7.05
C HIS A 144 6.49 8.51 7.01
N HIS A 145 5.81 9.05 5.98
CA HIS A 145 4.37 8.87 5.83
C HIS A 145 4.00 7.40 5.60
N LEU A 146 4.72 6.70 4.72
CA LEU A 146 4.54 5.28 4.46
C LEU A 146 4.71 4.44 5.75
N SER A 147 5.75 4.71 6.52
CA SER A 147 5.99 4.08 7.83
C SER A 147 4.78 4.24 8.77
N ASN A 148 4.21 5.44 8.85
CA ASN A 148 3.07 5.72 9.73
C ASN A 148 1.79 5.01 9.24
N LEU A 149 1.56 4.95 7.93
CA LEU A 149 0.45 4.21 7.34
C LEU A 149 0.58 2.71 7.63
N ILE A 150 1.76 2.12 7.42
CA ILE A 150 1.99 0.69 7.65
C ILE A 150 1.82 0.37 9.14
N LYS A 151 2.39 1.20 10.03
CA LYS A 151 2.22 1.07 11.48
C LYS A 151 0.74 1.09 11.88
N THR A 152 -0.03 2.04 11.35
CA THR A 152 -1.48 2.12 11.58
C THR A 152 -2.17 0.83 11.13
N SER A 153 -1.81 0.31 9.95
CA SER A 153 -2.41 -0.92 9.43
C SER A 153 -2.04 -2.16 10.26
N LEU A 154 -0.81 -2.26 10.76
CA LEU A 154 -0.35 -3.34 11.65
C LEU A 154 -1.11 -3.32 12.99
N GLN A 155 -1.30 -2.13 13.56
CA GLN A 155 -2.07 -1.95 14.80
C GLN A 155 -3.55 -2.35 14.63
N GLN A 156 -4.15 -2.05 13.47
CA GLN A 156 -5.53 -2.46 13.18
C GLN A 156 -5.72 -3.98 13.10
N ILE A 157 -4.67 -4.74 12.78
CA ILE A 157 -4.70 -6.21 12.73
C ILE A 157 -4.09 -6.85 13.99
N THR A 158 -3.85 -6.06 15.05
CA THR A 158 -3.31 -6.50 16.36
C THR A 158 -1.96 -7.21 16.25
N GLU A 159 -1.10 -6.76 15.34
CA GLU A 159 0.24 -7.32 15.21
C GLU A 159 1.31 -6.44 15.83
N GLU A 160 2.30 -7.09 16.44
CA GLU A 160 3.46 -6.42 17.01
C GLU A 160 4.26 -5.72 15.91
N VAL A 161 4.62 -4.46 16.19
CA VAL A 161 5.45 -3.68 15.30
C VAL A 161 6.90 -4.12 15.50
N PRO A 162 7.58 -4.62 14.46
CA PRO A 162 8.96 -5.05 14.60
C PRO A 162 9.87 -3.91 15.04
N GLN A 163 10.82 -4.21 15.93
CA GLN A 163 11.87 -3.27 16.30
C GLN A 163 13.12 -3.54 15.48
N SER A 164 13.66 -2.48 14.86
CA SER A 164 14.92 -2.55 14.11
C SER A 164 16.04 -1.87 14.89
N SER A 165 17.17 -2.54 15.06
CA SER A 165 18.40 -1.90 15.50
C SER A 165 19.00 -1.04 14.37
N PRO A 166 19.56 0.13 14.67
CA PRO A 166 20.21 0.96 13.66
C PRO A 166 21.46 0.26 13.10
N PRO A 167 21.69 0.29 11.77
CA PRO A 167 22.87 -0.30 11.17
C PRO A 167 24.11 0.58 11.39
N SER A 168 25.29 -0.02 11.29
CA SER A 168 26.55 0.72 11.19
C SER A 168 26.75 1.20 9.75
N PHE A 169 26.90 2.50 9.55
CA PHE A 169 27.15 3.08 8.23
C PHE A 169 28.65 3.28 7.96
N PRO A 170 29.11 3.10 6.71
CA PRO A 170 30.49 3.39 6.35
C PRO A 170 30.78 4.89 6.41
N VAL A 171 32.06 5.24 6.60
CA VAL A 171 32.51 6.64 6.57
C VAL A 171 32.60 7.09 5.11
N ILE A 172 31.86 8.14 4.76
CA ILE A 172 31.92 8.76 3.44
C ILE A 172 33.01 9.83 3.47
N SER A 173 34.08 9.60 2.71
CA SER A 173 35.26 10.47 2.71
C SER A 173 35.28 11.42 1.51
N THR A 174 34.59 11.08 0.43
CA THR A 174 34.56 11.88 -0.80
C THR A 174 33.14 12.05 -1.35
N ALA A 175 32.95 13.10 -2.16
CA ALA A 175 31.70 13.29 -2.90
C ALA A 175 31.40 12.13 -3.87
N PHE A 176 32.45 11.47 -4.39
CA PHE A 176 32.30 10.28 -5.23
C PHE A 176 31.78 9.08 -4.43
N ASP A 177 32.24 8.87 -3.19
CA ASP A 177 31.69 7.85 -2.30
C ASP A 177 30.21 8.13 -1.99
N ALA A 178 29.85 9.40 -1.78
CA ALA A 178 28.47 9.81 -1.57
C ALA A 178 27.60 9.50 -2.79
N LEU A 179 28.08 9.82 -4.00
CA LEU A 179 27.38 9.51 -5.25
C LEU A 179 27.18 8.00 -5.42
N ARG A 180 28.24 7.21 -5.20
CA ARG A 180 28.21 5.75 -5.28
C ARG A 180 27.18 5.18 -4.31
N HIS A 181 27.22 5.55 -3.04
CA HIS A 181 26.21 5.09 -2.09
C HIS A 181 24.80 5.58 -2.42
N SER A 182 24.65 6.78 -3.01
CA SER A 182 23.34 7.27 -3.48
C SER A 182 22.77 6.38 -4.57
N LEU A 183 23.60 5.97 -5.54
CA LEU A 183 23.21 5.06 -6.62
C LEU A 183 22.65 3.74 -6.10
N GLU A 184 23.37 3.07 -5.20
CA GLU A 184 22.86 1.79 -4.68
C GLU A 184 21.61 1.97 -3.80
N ILE A 185 21.55 3.02 -2.98
CA ILE A 185 20.33 3.30 -2.20
C ILE A 185 19.14 3.53 -3.14
N SER A 186 19.33 4.31 -4.21
CA SER A 186 18.33 4.55 -5.25
C SER A 186 17.84 3.25 -5.89
N GLU A 187 18.76 2.41 -6.36
CA GLU A 187 18.42 1.13 -7.02
C GLU A 187 17.64 0.22 -6.08
N ARG A 188 18.11 0.05 -4.84
CA ARG A 188 17.44 -0.80 -3.85
C ARG A 188 16.11 -0.21 -3.40
N LEU A 189 15.99 1.11 -3.31
CA LEU A 189 14.74 1.79 -2.99
C LEU A 189 13.70 1.62 -4.11
N GLU A 190 14.12 1.72 -5.38
CA GLU A 190 13.24 1.44 -6.51
C GLU A 190 12.74 -0.01 -6.45
N ALA A 191 13.63 -0.95 -6.21
CA ALA A 191 13.28 -2.35 -6.11
C ALA A 191 12.32 -2.63 -4.93
N PHE A 192 12.48 -1.92 -3.80
CA PHE A 192 11.53 -1.90 -2.70
C PHE A 192 10.16 -1.34 -3.10
N CYS A 193 10.13 -0.24 -3.84
CA CYS A 193 8.89 0.35 -4.31
C CYS A 193 8.14 -0.60 -5.25
N ILE A 194 8.84 -1.25 -6.18
CA ILE A 194 8.26 -2.24 -7.09
C ILE A 194 7.65 -3.41 -6.31
N TRP A 195 8.41 -3.95 -5.34
CA TRP A 195 7.93 -5.03 -4.49
C TRP A 195 6.69 -4.60 -3.68
N SER A 196 6.76 -3.47 -3.00
CA SER A 196 5.67 -2.93 -2.17
C SER A 196 4.40 -2.69 -2.99
N LYS A 197 4.55 -2.14 -4.19
CA LYS A 197 3.46 -1.93 -5.14
C LYS A 197 2.77 -3.24 -5.51
N ARG A 198 3.54 -4.31 -5.77
CA ARG A 198 2.99 -5.64 -6.07
C ARG A 198 2.24 -6.22 -4.86
N VAL A 199 2.82 -6.11 -3.67
CA VAL A 199 2.21 -6.56 -2.41
C VAL A 199 0.87 -5.87 -2.15
N LEU A 200 0.85 -4.54 -2.20
CA LEU A 200 -0.36 -3.74 -1.94
C LEU A 200 -1.46 -4.04 -2.98
N ARG A 201 -1.11 -4.13 -4.27
CA ARG A 201 -2.07 -4.47 -5.32
C ARG A 201 -2.61 -5.89 -5.17
N HIS A 202 -1.78 -6.83 -4.72
CA HIS A 202 -2.24 -8.19 -4.42
C HIS A 202 -3.32 -8.16 -3.32
N PHE A 203 -3.09 -7.43 -2.22
CA PHE A 203 -4.06 -7.35 -1.13
C PHE A 203 -5.32 -6.54 -1.48
N GLN A 204 -5.21 -5.47 -2.26
CA GLN A 204 -6.37 -4.73 -2.76
C GLN A 204 -7.29 -5.62 -3.59
N ARG A 205 -6.73 -6.47 -4.45
CA ARG A 205 -7.51 -7.43 -5.27
C ARG A 205 -8.22 -8.47 -4.41
N HIS A 206 -7.51 -9.05 -3.44
CA HIS A 206 -8.10 -10.07 -2.55
C HIS A 206 -9.16 -9.48 -1.62
N SER A 207 -9.00 -8.22 -1.21
CA SER A 207 -9.94 -7.52 -0.33
C SER A 207 -11.14 -6.90 -1.09
N ARG A 208 -11.24 -7.13 -2.41
CA ARG A 208 -12.28 -6.57 -3.30
C ARG A 208 -12.40 -5.04 -3.20
N CYS A 209 -11.27 -4.34 -3.03
CA CYS A 209 -11.26 -2.88 -3.02
C CYS A 209 -11.67 -2.33 -4.39
N PRO A 210 -12.40 -1.20 -4.46
CA PRO A 210 -12.68 -0.53 -5.73
C PRO A 210 -11.36 -0.13 -6.42
N ARG A 211 -11.32 -0.28 -7.75
CA ARG A 211 -10.20 0.22 -8.56
C ARG A 211 -10.36 1.73 -8.70
N ASN A 212 -9.42 2.48 -8.14
CA ASN A 212 -9.22 3.90 -8.45
C ASN A 212 -8.38 4.03 -9.73
#